data_AF-A0A0L6W4F2-F1
#
_entry.id   AF-A0A0L6W4F2-F1
#
_cell.length_a   1.000
_cell.length_b   1.000
_cell.length_c   1.000
_cell.angle_alpha   90.00
_cell.angle_beta   90.00
_cell.angle_gamma   90.00
#
_symmetry.space_group_name_H-M   'P 1'
#
loop_
_entity.id
_entity.type
_entity.pdbx_description
1 polymer ?
#
loop_
_entity_poly.entity_id
_entity_poly.type
_entity_poly.pdbx_seq_one_letter_code
_entity_poly.pdbx_strand_id
1 'polypeptide(L)' 'MTKEKFVKYGGVKFTNKVEPKEINNFVRNLPAEKKDSLFEVIQELDKAGLISLEHEFSTIDDETLEWQR' A
#
# COMPACT_ATOMS: atom_id res chain seq x y z
N MET A 1 11.04 13.65 -12.12
CA MET A 1 9.76 13.66 -11.38
C MET A 1 9.34 12.21 -11.18
N THR A 2 9.50 11.70 -9.96
CA THR A 2 9.15 10.32 -9.62
C THR A 2 7.63 10.22 -9.64
N LYS A 3 7.06 9.41 -10.55
CA LYS A 3 5.61 9.22 -10.60
C LYS A 3 5.20 8.50 -9.32
N GLU A 4 4.50 9.21 -8.43
CA GLU A 4 3.85 8.59 -7.28
C GLU A 4 2.78 7.64 -7.81
N LYS A 5 2.89 6.36 -7.44
CA LYS A 5 1.97 5.31 -7.85
C LYS A 5 1.10 4.97 -6.65
N PHE A 6 -0.15 5.41 -6.70
CA PHE A 6 -1.14 5.11 -5.65
C PHE A 6 -1.99 3.92 -6.09
N VAL A 7 -2.09 2.90 -5.25
CA VAL A 7 -3.09 1.83 -5.38
C VAL A 7 -4.17 2.10 -4.34
N LYS A 8 -5.39 2.41 -4.78
CA LYS A 8 -6.55 2.56 -3.87
C LYS A 8 -7.11 1.18 -3.56
N TYR A 9 -6.82 0.65 -2.38
CA TYR A 9 -7.52 -0.50 -1.80
C TYR A 9 -8.01 -0.11 -0.41
N GLY A 10 -9.32 0.00 -0.22
CA GLY A 10 -9.93 0.29 1.08
C GLY A 10 -9.46 1.58 1.77
N GLY A 11 -9.14 2.63 1.01
CA GLY A 11 -8.72 3.93 1.55
C GLY A 11 -7.24 4.02 1.96
N VAL A 12 -6.49 2.91 1.95
CA VAL A 12 -5.08 2.92 2.35
C VAL A 12 -4.22 3.44 1.21
N LYS A 13 -3.54 4.57 1.45
CA LYS A 13 -2.48 5.10 0.59
C LYS A 13 -1.13 4.65 1.15
N PHE A 14 -0.16 4.42 0.25
CA PHE A 14 1.22 4.18 0.66
C PHE A 14 2.19 4.88 -0.28
N THR A 15 3.35 5.22 0.25
CA THR A 15 4.47 5.76 -0.52
C THR A 15 5.60 4.73 -0.59
N ASN A 16 6.22 4.58 -1.75
CA ASN A 16 7.42 3.76 -1.89
C ASN A 16 8.63 4.46 -1.23
N LYS A 17 9.37 3.74 -0.40
CA LYS A 17 10.65 4.21 0.19
C LYS A 17 11.87 3.77 -0.63
N VAL A 18 11.67 2.79 -1.50
CA VAL A 18 12.71 2.18 -2.34
C VAL A 18 12.27 2.13 -3.80
N GLU A 19 13.19 1.74 -4.68
CA GLU A 19 12.88 1.56 -6.09
C GLU A 19 11.85 0.42 -6.30
N PRO A 20 10.93 0.53 -7.28
CA PRO A 20 9.93 -0.51 -7.53
C PRO A 20 10.53 -1.90 -7.77
N LYS A 21 11.76 -1.98 -8.28
CA LYS A 21 12.48 -3.24 -8.49
C LYS A 21 12.75 -3.97 -7.16
N GLU A 22 13.07 -3.23 -6.09
CA GLU A 22 13.33 -3.79 -4.77
C GLU A 22 12.05 -4.33 -4.13
N ILE A 23 10.95 -3.58 -4.24
CA ILE A 23 9.61 -4.04 -3.83
C ILE A 23 9.25 -5.34 -4.56
N ASN A 24 9.40 -5.37 -5.89
CA ASN A 24 9.09 -6.56 -6.69
C ASN A 24 9.94 -7.77 -6.29
N ASN A 25 11.23 -7.56 -6.02
CA ASN A 25 12.11 -8.64 -5.55
C ASN A 25 11.70 -9.15 -4.17
N PHE A 26 11.35 -8.25 -3.24
CA PHE A 26 10.85 -8.61 -1.93
C PHE A 26 9.56 -9.45 -2.03
N VAL A 27 8.57 -8.97 -2.78
CA VAL A 27 7.29 -9.66 -2.95
C VAL A 27 7.49 -11.04 -3.59
N ARG A 28 8.39 -11.19 -4.57
CA ARG A 28 8.70 -12.50 -5.16
C ARG A 28 9.24 -13.51 -4.15
N ASN A 29 10.03 -13.03 -3.20
CA ASN A 29 10.67 -13.84 -2.17
C ASN A 29 9.80 -14.07 -0.92
N LEU A 30 8.61 -13.46 -0.85
CA LEU A 30 7.67 -13.74 0.23
C LEU A 30 7.21 -15.22 0.20
N PRO A 31 6.94 -15.83 1.36
CA PRO A 31 6.26 -17.12 1.46
C PRO A 31 4.94 -17.12 0.69
N ALA A 32 4.50 -18.28 0.19
CA ALA A 32 3.28 -18.38 -0.60
C ALA A 32 2.06 -17.87 0.17
N GLU A 33 1.99 -18.22 1.45
CA GLU A 33 0.91 -17.87 2.37
C GLU A 33 0.79 -16.35 2.54
N LYS A 34 1.93 -15.64 2.51
CA LYS A 34 2.00 -14.18 2.63
C LYS A 34 1.62 -13.43 1.34
N LYS A 35 1.45 -14.15 0.24
CA LYS A 35 1.05 -13.61 -1.07
C LYS A 35 -0.42 -13.87 -1.38
N ASP A 36 -1.13 -14.59 -0.53
CA ASP A 36 -2.55 -14.94 -0.73
C ASP A 36 -3.47 -13.71 -0.65
N SER A 37 -3.02 -12.64 0.02
CA SER A 37 -3.77 -11.40 0.15
C SER A 37 -2.89 -10.18 -0.08
N LEU A 38 -3.42 -9.21 -0.85
CA LEU A 38 -2.77 -7.91 -1.03
C LEU A 38 -2.52 -7.19 0.30
N PHE A 39 -3.42 -7.35 1.27
CA PHE A 39 -3.25 -6.77 2.61
C PHE A 39 -2.02 -7.32 3.32
N GLU A 40 -1.81 -8.64 3.26
CA GLU A 40 -0.62 -9.25 3.86
C GLU A 40 0.65 -8.79 3.17
N VAL A 41 0.64 -8.72 1.83
CA VAL A 41 1.78 -8.19 1.07
C VAL A 41 2.11 -6.75 1.48
N ILE A 42 1.10 -5.89 1.58
CA ILE A 42 1.28 -4.49 2.01
C ILE A 42 1.83 -4.42 3.44
N GLN A 43 1.31 -5.22 4.37
CA GLN A 43 1.85 -5.26 5.73
C GLN A 43 3.29 -5.72 5.78
N GLU A 44 3.67 -6.76 5.03
CA GLU A 44 5.06 -7.23 5.01
C GLU A 44 5.99 -6.20 4.36
N LEU A 45 5.54 -5.47 3.35
CA LEU A 45 6.29 -4.37 2.74
C LEU A 45 6.51 -3.19 3.71
N ASP A 46 5.50 -2.84 4.51
CA ASP A 46 5.57 -1.78 5.52
C ASP A 46 6.46 -2.19 6.69
N LYS A 47 6.31 -3.43 7.20
CA LYS A 47 7.21 -4.02 8.22
C LYS A 47 8.66 -4.05 7.77
N ALA A 48 8.91 -4.32 6.49
CA ALA A 48 10.24 -4.32 5.91
C ALA A 48 10.78 -2.90 5.61
N GLY A 49 9.97 -1.85 5.82
CA GLY A 49 10.34 -0.46 5.57
C GLY A 49 10.47 -0.09 4.09
N LEU A 50 9.93 -0.92 3.19
CA LEU A 50 10.01 -0.72 1.74
C LEU A 50 8.91 0.22 1.23
N ILE A 51 7.80 0.27 1.94
CA ILE A 51 6.75 1.28 1.79
C ILE A 51 6.49 1.95 3.14
N SER A 52 5.71 3.01 3.11
CA SER A 52 5.14 3.63 4.31
C SER A 52 3.65 3.81 4.07
N LEU A 53 2.84 3.27 4.98
CA LEU A 53 1.41 3.50 4.97
C LEU A 53 1.11 4.93 5.44
N GLU A 54 0.20 5.61 4.75
CA GLU A 54 -0.41 6.85 5.24
C GLU A 54 -1.59 6.45 6.12
N HIS A 55 -1.54 6.78 7.41
CA HIS A 55 -2.49 6.36 8.44
C HIS A 55 -3.90 6.99 8.32
N GLU A 56 -4.25 7.56 7.17
CA GLU A 56 -5.63 7.95 6.89
C GLU A 56 -6.37 6.71 6.40
N PHE A 57 -6.87 5.91 7.34
CA PHE A 57 -7.93 4.96 7.04
C PHE A 57 -9.19 5.76 6.70
N SER A 58 -9.31 6.25 5.46
CA SER A 58 -10.62 6.67 4.97
C SER A 58 -11.43 5.41 4.73
N THR A 59 -12.25 5.04 5.71
CA THR A 59 -13.35 4.13 5.41
C THR A 59 -14.18 4.75 4.29
N ILE A 60 -14.73 3.93 3.39
CA ILE A 60 -15.53 4.38 2.23
C ILE A 60 -16.65 5.37 2.65
N ASP A 61 -17.10 5.29 3.91
CA ASP A 61 -18.06 6.21 4.50
C ASP A 61 -17.58 7.67 4.59
N ASP A 62 -16.28 7.94 4.77
CA ASP A 62 -15.76 9.32 4.92
C ASP A 62 -15.68 10.07 3.58
N GLU A 63 -15.35 9.39 2.47
CA GLU A 63 -15.26 10.04 1.15
C GLU A 63 -16.65 10.45 0.60
N THR A 64 -17.74 9.84 1.08
CA THR A 64 -19.11 10.19 0.64
C THR A 64 -19.57 11.56 1.18
N LEU A 65 -18.94 12.08 2.23
CA LEU A 65 -19.27 13.38 2.86
C LEU A 65 -18.56 14.57 2.20
N GLU A 66 -17.40 14.36 1.57
CA GLU A 66 -16.62 15.43 0.91
C GLU A 66 -17.23 15.89 -0.43
N TRP A 67 -18.05 15.05 -1.09
CA TRP A 67 -18.68 15.40 -2.36
C TRP A 67 -20.00 16.19 -2.21
N GLN A 68 -20.43 16.48 -0.98
CA GLN A 68 -21.67 17.20 -0.68
C GLN A 68 -21.47 18.62 -0.09
N ARG A 69 -20.23 19.16 -0.10
CA ARG A 69 -19.97 20.55 0.30
C ARG A 69 -19.70 21.48 -0.88
#